data_AF-A0A2V5SC36-F1
#
_entry.id   AF-A0A2V5SC36-F1
#
_cell.length_a   1.000
_cell.length_b   1.000
_cell.length_c   1.000
_cell.angle_alpha   90.00
_cell.angle_beta   90.00
_cell.angle_gamma   90.00
#
_symmetry.space_group_name_H-M   'P 1'
#
loop_
_entity.id
_entity.type
_entity.pdbx_description
1 polymer ?
#
loop_
_entity_poly.entity_id
_entity_poly.type
_entity_poly.pdbx_seq_one_letter_code
_entity_poly.pdbx_strand_id
1 'polypeptide(L)'
;MSIATIESHPALLAPFGILLAAIAIFPLILQHHWERHYAKLCASLSAITCGYYIVRLHASDRVLHTMGEFASFIVVVGAFFVVAGGIHLHIPRPSSPLTNVLLLFGGSVLAALIGTIGASMLLIRPWLHMNRSRFQPM
;
A
#
# COMPACT_ATOMS: atom_id res chain seq x y z
N MET A 1 23.18 -19.17 19.58
CA MET A 1 23.33 -18.67 18.19
C MET A 1 23.35 -17.15 18.28
N SER A 2 24.55 -16.55 18.25
CA SER A 2 24.69 -15.10 18.43
C SER A 2 24.07 -14.40 17.24
N ILE A 3 23.00 -13.63 17.46
CA ILE A 3 22.43 -12.75 16.43
C ILE A 3 23.50 -11.68 16.20
N ALA A 4 24.38 -11.90 15.22
CA ALA A 4 25.24 -10.85 14.74
C ALA A 4 24.32 -9.73 14.23
N THR A 5 24.24 -8.65 14.99
CA THR A 5 23.60 -7.42 14.58
C THR A 5 24.40 -6.90 13.39
N ILE A 6 23.97 -7.28 12.19
CA ILE A 6 24.51 -6.72 10.96
C ILE A 6 24.19 -5.22 11.02
N GLU A 7 25.16 -4.42 11.42
CA GLU A 7 25.04 -2.97 11.45
C GLU A 7 24.93 -2.47 10.02
N SER A 8 23.70 -2.23 9.59
CA SER A 8 23.39 -1.61 8.31
C SER A 8 23.66 -0.12 8.42
N HIS A 9 24.47 0.42 7.51
CA HIS A 9 24.68 1.86 7.42
C HIS A 9 23.32 2.56 7.19
N PRO A 10 22.98 3.64 7.92
CA PRO A 10 21.68 4.30 7.83
C PRO A 10 21.33 4.82 6.43
N ALA A 11 22.35 5.03 5.58
CA ALA A 11 22.16 5.36 4.17
C ALA A 11 21.33 4.31 3.37
N LEU A 12 21.17 3.08 3.87
CA LEU A 12 20.27 2.08 3.27
C LEU A 12 18.79 2.46 3.34
N LEU A 13 18.42 3.47 4.14
CA LEU A 13 17.09 4.06 4.13
C LEU A 13 16.87 4.96 2.90
N ALA A 14 17.93 5.41 2.23
CA ALA A 14 17.82 6.35 1.13
C ALA A 14 17.00 5.80 -0.06
N PRO A 15 17.19 4.55 -0.55
CA PRO A 15 16.33 3.99 -1.60
C PRO A 15 14.85 3.98 -1.21
N PHE A 16 14.55 3.69 0.06
CA PHE A 16 13.18 3.72 0.56
C PHE A 16 12.61 5.15 0.62
N GLY A 17 13.38 6.12 1.14
CA GLY A 17 12.98 7.53 1.16
C GLY A 17 12.78 8.12 -0.25
N ILE A 18 13.66 7.78 -1.20
CA ILE A 18 13.55 8.15 -2.60
C ILE A 18 12.26 7.56 -3.19
N LEU A 19 11.97 6.28 -2.93
CA LEU A 19 10.73 5.65 -3.38
C LEU A 19 9.49 6.39 -2.83
N LEU A 20 9.48 6.72 -1.54
CA LEU A 20 8.37 7.46 -0.91
C LEU A 20 8.17 8.85 -1.52
N ALA A 21 9.24 9.62 -1.69
CA ALA A 21 9.17 10.92 -2.36
C ALA A 21 8.69 10.77 -3.80
N ALA A 22 9.15 9.73 -4.50
CA ALA A 22 8.78 9.49 -5.89
C ALA A 22 7.28 9.17 -6.02
N ILE A 23 6.74 8.28 -5.19
CA ILE A 23 5.30 7.93 -5.22
C ILE A 23 4.41 9.09 -4.74
N ALA A 24 4.94 10.03 -3.95
CA ALA A 24 4.18 11.20 -3.51
C ALA A 24 4.11 12.30 -4.59
N ILE A 25 5.19 12.49 -5.36
CA ILE A 25 5.36 13.64 -6.26
C ILE A 25 5.05 13.29 -7.71
N PHE A 26 5.64 12.23 -8.26
CA PHE A 26 5.58 11.97 -9.70
C PHE A 26 4.20 11.61 -10.25
N PRO A 27 3.30 10.90 -9.54
CA PRO A 27 1.94 10.69 -10.02
C PRO A 27 1.17 11.99 -10.25
N LEU A 28 1.47 13.05 -9.48
CA LEU A 28 0.79 14.34 -9.56
C LEU A 28 1.28 15.20 -10.73
N ILE A 29 2.57 15.12 -11.06
CA ILE A 29 3.19 15.97 -12.09
C ILE A 29 3.24 15.28 -13.46
N LEU A 30 3.53 13.98 -13.48
CA LEU A 30 3.91 13.21 -14.68
C LEU A 30 3.15 11.88 -14.78
N GLN A 31 1.83 11.89 -14.56
CA GLN A 31 0.99 10.69 -14.45
C GLN A 31 1.27 9.65 -15.56
N HIS A 32 1.19 10.03 -16.84
CA HIS A 32 1.38 9.12 -17.97
C HIS A 32 2.77 8.48 -18.04
N HIS A 33 3.82 9.25 -17.70
CA HIS A 33 5.19 8.74 -17.72
C HIS A 33 5.48 7.87 -16.50
N TRP A 34 4.94 8.24 -15.35
CA TRP A 34 5.07 7.54 -14.09
C TRP A 34 4.53 6.12 -14.19
N GLU A 35 3.30 5.94 -14.69
CA GLU A 35 2.67 4.61 -14.80
C GLU A 35 3.54 3.62 -15.60
N ARG A 36 4.22 4.08 -16.65
CA ARG A 36 5.12 3.26 -17.46
C ARG A 36 6.47 2.95 -16.79
N HIS A 37 6.98 3.84 -15.93
CA HIS A 37 8.34 3.73 -15.37
C HIS A 37 8.39 3.30 -13.92
N TYR A 38 7.25 3.34 -13.22
CA TYR A 38 7.15 3.01 -11.80
C TYR A 38 7.75 1.64 -11.47
N ALA A 39 7.38 0.60 -12.22
CA ALA A 39 7.91 -0.75 -12.01
C ALA A 39 9.44 -0.83 -12.16
N LYS A 40 10.00 -0.10 -13.14
CA LYS A 40 11.45 -0.02 -13.38
C LYS A 40 12.16 0.68 -12.24
N LEU A 41 11.58 1.78 -11.73
CA LEU A 41 12.11 2.51 -10.59
C LEU A 41 12.12 1.64 -9.32
N CYS A 42 10.99 1.00 -9.00
CA CYS A 42 10.89 0.06 -7.87
C CYS A 42 11.90 -1.08 -7.97
N ALA A 43 12.01 -1.72 -9.15
CA ALA A 43 12.97 -2.79 -9.37
C ALA A 43 14.41 -2.31 -9.20
N SER A 44 14.76 -1.12 -9.72
CA SER A 44 16.10 -0.56 -9.60
C SER A 44 16.48 -0.25 -8.15
N LEU A 45 15.59 0.40 -7.38
CA LEU A 45 15.83 0.73 -5.97
C LEU A 45 15.88 -0.52 -5.10
N SER A 46 15.01 -1.51 -5.36
CA SER A 46 15.06 -2.81 -4.69
C SER A 46 16.35 -3.56 -5.00
N ALA A 47 16.78 -3.58 -6.27
CA ALA A 47 18.03 -4.23 -6.68
C ALA A 47 19.26 -3.60 -6.00
N ILE A 48 19.29 -2.27 -5.83
CA ILE A 48 20.36 -1.59 -5.09
C ILE A 48 20.40 -2.07 -3.63
N THR A 49 19.26 -2.08 -2.94
CA THR A 49 19.19 -2.52 -1.54
C THR A 49 19.54 -4.01 -1.41
N CYS A 50 18.90 -4.89 -2.18
CA CYS A 50 19.17 -6.32 -2.15
C CYS A 50 20.61 -6.64 -2.53
N GLY A 51 21.14 -5.97 -3.56
CA GLY A 51 22.53 -6.11 -4.00
C GLY A 51 23.52 -5.73 -2.90
N TYR A 52 23.26 -4.66 -2.14
CA TYR A 52 24.07 -4.32 -0.98
C TYR A 52 24.05 -5.42 0.10
N TYR A 53 22.86 -5.95 0.42
CA TYR A 53 22.75 -7.02 1.41
C TYR A 53 23.45 -8.32 0.99
N ILE A 54 23.42 -8.66 -0.29
CA ILE A 54 24.05 -9.88 -0.81
C ILE A 54 25.57 -9.68 -0.93
N VAL A 55 26.02 -8.60 -1.58
CA VAL A 55 27.43 -8.42 -1.97
C VAL A 55 28.28 -7.87 -0.82
N ARG A 56 27.76 -6.89 -0.05
CA ARG A 56 28.54 -6.27 1.03
C ARG A 56 28.34 -6.97 2.36
N LEU A 57 27.09 -7.25 2.72
CA LEU A 57 26.74 -7.83 4.02
C LEU A 57 26.76 -9.36 4.03
N HIS A 58 26.93 -10.01 2.87
CA HIS A 58 26.92 -11.48 2.72
C HIS A 58 25.67 -12.14 3.36
N ALA A 59 24.55 -11.42 3.36
CA ALA A 59 23.32 -11.78 4.06
C ALA A 59 22.23 -12.23 3.08
N SER A 60 22.56 -13.16 2.18
CA SER A 60 21.62 -13.70 1.19
C SER A 60 20.41 -14.37 1.84
N ASP A 61 20.60 -15.08 2.96
CA ASP A 61 19.52 -15.74 3.69
C ASP A 61 18.48 -14.75 4.19
N ARG A 62 18.91 -13.56 4.62
CA ARG A 62 18.00 -12.49 5.06
C ARG A 62 17.14 -12.00 3.90
N VAL A 63 17.74 -11.79 2.73
CA VAL A 63 17.01 -11.37 1.52
C VAL A 63 15.99 -12.44 1.12
N LEU A 64 16.39 -13.72 1.10
CA LEU A 64 15.50 -14.83 0.75
C LEU A 64 14.35 -14.97 1.75
N HIS A 65 14.63 -14.88 3.05
CA HIS A 65 13.62 -14.92 4.09
C HIS A 65 12.60 -13.78 3.91
N THR A 66 13.07 -12.55 3.71
CA THR A 66 12.20 -11.39 3.49
C THR A 66 11.40 -11.50 2.18
N MET A 67 11.95 -12.12 1.13
CA MET A 67 11.17 -12.41 -0.09
C MET A 67 10.01 -13.38 0.20
N GLY A 68 10.20 -14.37 1.07
CA GLY A 68 9.14 -15.27 1.52
C GLY A 68 8.04 -14.55 2.32
N GLU A 69 8.43 -13.63 3.21
CA GLU A 69 7.49 -12.76 3.93
C GLU A 69 6.72 -11.85 2.97
N PHE A 70 7.41 -11.29 1.97
CA PHE A 70 6.79 -10.46 0.94
C PHE A 70 5.77 -11.25 0.11
N ALA A 71 6.12 -12.48 -0.32
CA ALA A 71 5.19 -13.35 -1.03
C ALA A 71 3.93 -13.66 -0.18
N SER A 72 4.12 -13.97 1.11
CA SER A 72 3.03 -14.20 2.05
C SER A 72 2.13 -12.96 2.19
N PHE A 73 2.72 -11.77 2.28
CA PHE A 73 2.00 -10.51 2.30
C PHE A 73 1.17 -10.29 1.02
N ILE A 74 1.74 -10.56 -0.16
CA ILE A 74 1.01 -10.44 -1.45
C ILE A 74 -0.18 -11.40 -1.51
N VAL A 75 -0.03 -12.64 -1.02
CA VAL A 75 -1.13 -13.61 -0.95
C VAL A 75 -2.25 -13.09 -0.04
N VAL A 76 -1.92 -12.55 1.13
CA VAL A 76 -2.91 -11.96 2.05
C VAL A 76 -3.62 -10.78 1.39
N VAL A 77 -2.89 -9.84 0.78
CA VAL A 77 -3.49 -8.70 0.07
C VAL A 77 -4.41 -9.17 -1.06
N GLY A 78 -4.00 -10.20 -1.81
CA GLY A 78 -4.81 -10.81 -2.87
C GLY A 78 -6.11 -11.44 -2.33
N ALA A 79 -6.02 -12.21 -1.24
CA ALA A 79 -7.20 -12.79 -0.60
C ALA A 79 -8.17 -11.70 -0.10
N PHE A 80 -7.64 -10.63 0.50
CA PHE A 80 -8.42 -9.48 0.92
C PHE A 80 -9.12 -8.79 -0.24
N PHE A 81 -8.43 -8.60 -1.37
CA PHE A 81 -9.02 -8.03 -2.57
C PHE A 81 -10.21 -8.87 -3.08
N VAL A 82 -10.06 -10.20 -3.15
CA VAL A 82 -11.13 -11.11 -3.59
C VAL A 82 -12.32 -11.09 -2.62
N VAL A 83 -12.06 -11.22 -1.31
CA VAL A 83 -13.12 -11.24 -0.29
C VAL A 83 -13.84 -9.90 -0.22
N ALA A 84 -13.11 -8.78 -0.11
CA ALA A 84 -13.70 -7.45 -0.07
C ALA A 84 -14.46 -7.11 -1.36
N GLY A 85 -13.98 -7.58 -2.52
CA GLY A 85 -14.67 -7.43 -3.79
C GLY A 85 -16.03 -8.13 -3.87
N GLY A 86 -16.21 -9.22 -3.12
CA GLY A 86 -17.49 -9.96 -3.01
C GLY A 86 -18.47 -9.37 -1.98
N ILE A 87 -18.04 -8.49 -1.09
CA ILE A 87 -18.90 -7.90 -0.07
C ILE A 87 -19.61 -6.66 -0.64
N HIS A 88 -20.93 -6.76 -0.82
CA HIS A 88 -21.76 -5.64 -1.26
C HIS A 88 -22.45 -4.98 -0.07
N LEU A 89 -21.87 -3.88 0.43
CA LEU A 89 -22.49 -3.08 1.49
C LEU A 89 -23.46 -2.06 0.87
N HIS A 90 -24.74 -2.20 1.18
CA HIS A 90 -25.76 -1.22 0.81
C HIS A 90 -26.06 -0.31 2.01
N ILE A 91 -25.84 0.99 1.85
CA ILE A 91 -26.15 2.00 2.87
C ILE A 91 -27.32 2.84 2.36
N PRO A 92 -28.54 2.70 2.93
CA PRO A 92 -29.75 3.32 2.39
C PRO A 92 -29.88 4.83 2.67
N ARG A 93 -28.91 5.45 3.36
CA ARG A 93 -29.02 6.85 3.80
C ARG A 93 -28.53 7.85 2.73
N PRO A 94 -29.24 8.99 2.54
CA PRO A 94 -28.81 10.05 1.63
C PRO A 94 -27.50 10.72 2.07
N SER A 95 -26.76 11.30 1.12
CA SER A 95 -25.48 11.96 1.37
C SER A 95 -25.64 13.19 2.28
N SER A 96 -25.29 13.06 3.56
CA SER A 96 -25.14 14.19 4.49
C SER A 96 -23.71 14.30 5.03
N PRO A 97 -23.23 15.49 5.42
CA PRO A 97 -21.90 15.65 6.01
C PRO A 97 -21.68 14.74 7.22
N LEU A 98 -22.68 14.65 8.12
CA LEU A 98 -22.60 13.82 9.32
C LEU A 98 -22.48 12.33 8.96
N THR A 99 -23.24 11.84 7.98
CA THR A 99 -23.17 10.43 7.55
C THR A 99 -21.81 10.09 6.97
N ASN A 100 -21.19 11.00 6.20
CA ASN A 100 -19.84 10.79 5.68
C ASN A 100 -18.79 10.75 6.79
N VAL A 101 -18.87 11.65 7.77
CA VAL A 101 -17.95 11.65 8.93
C VAL A 101 -18.09 10.35 9.73
N LEU A 102 -19.31 9.90 10.00
CA LEU A 102 -19.55 8.64 10.69
C LEU A 102 -19.03 7.43 9.91
N LEU A 103 -19.19 7.42 8.57
CA LEU A 103 -18.64 6.37 7.73
C LEU A 103 -17.11 6.35 7.77
N LEU A 104 -16.47 7.52 7.64
CA LEU A 104 -15.01 7.64 7.69
C LEU A 104 -14.46 7.28 9.07
N PHE A 105 -15.13 7.69 10.14
CA PHE A 105 -14.79 7.33 11.51
C PHE A 105 -14.88 5.80 11.72
N GLY A 106 -15.98 5.20 11.28
CA GLY A 106 -16.12 3.74 11.27
C GLY A 106 -15.01 3.07 10.44
N GLY A 107 -14.68 3.63 9.28
CA GLY A 107 -13.58 3.18 8.44
C GLY A 107 -12.21 3.26 9.12
N SER A 108 -11.93 4.31 9.89
CA SER A 108 -10.70 4.42 10.68
C SER A 108 -10.63 3.40 11.82
N VAL A 109 -11.75 3.10 12.47
CA VAL A 109 -11.82 2.02 13.48
C VAL A 109 -11.60 0.66 12.82
N LEU A 110 -12.24 0.41 11.66
CA LEU A 110 -12.03 -0.81 10.89
C LEU A 110 -10.58 -0.95 10.41
N ALA A 111 -9.94 0.15 10.00
CA ALA A 111 -8.55 0.14 9.57
C ALA A 111 -7.59 -0.32 10.67
N ALA A 112 -7.91 -0.08 11.94
CA ALA A 112 -7.12 -0.61 13.05
C ALA A 112 -7.25 -2.14 13.21
N LEU A 113 -8.35 -2.74 12.76
CA LEU A 113 -8.62 -4.17 12.88
C LEU A 113 -8.14 -4.97 11.66
N ILE A 114 -8.47 -4.49 10.46
CA ILE A 114 -8.25 -5.21 9.19
C ILE A 114 -7.20 -4.54 8.28
N GLY A 115 -6.61 -3.44 8.73
CA GLY A 115 -5.65 -2.64 7.96
C GLY A 115 -6.30 -1.56 7.09
N THR A 116 -5.55 -0.50 6.80
CA THR A 116 -5.99 0.65 5.98
C THR A 116 -6.35 0.25 4.55
N ILE A 117 -5.62 -0.69 3.96
CA ILE A 117 -5.86 -1.21 2.61
C ILE A 117 -7.21 -1.96 2.57
N GLY A 118 -7.43 -2.88 3.50
CA GLY A 118 -8.66 -3.67 3.57
C GLY A 118 -9.90 -2.81 3.85
N ALA A 119 -9.81 -1.90 4.82
CA ALA A 119 -10.91 -0.98 5.14
C ALA A 119 -11.27 -0.07 3.95
N SER A 120 -10.27 0.45 3.24
CA SER A 120 -10.49 1.29 2.05
C SER A 120 -11.15 0.50 0.91
N MET A 121 -10.67 -0.73 0.63
CA MET A 121 -11.25 -1.59 -0.41
C MET A 121 -12.72 -1.96 -0.11
N LEU A 122 -13.06 -2.20 1.15
CA LEU A 122 -14.42 -2.53 1.57
C LEU A 122 -15.36 -1.32 1.48
N LEU A 123 -14.89 -0.13 1.85
CA LEU A 123 -15.73 1.06 2.01
C LEU A 123 -15.78 1.98 0.79
N ILE A 124 -14.86 1.84 -0.18
CA ILE A 124 -14.81 2.74 -1.33
C ILE A 124 -16.11 2.69 -2.16
N ARG A 125 -16.65 1.48 -2.41
CA ARG A 125 -17.90 1.29 -3.17
C ARG A 125 -19.12 1.91 -2.48
N PRO A 126 -19.43 1.61 -1.21
CA PRO A 126 -20.57 2.22 -0.54
C PRO A 126 -20.41 3.74 -0.39
N TRP A 127 -19.20 4.25 -0.14
CA TRP A 127 -18.96 5.69 -0.07
C TRP A 127 -19.23 6.39 -1.40
N LEU A 128 -18.74 5.83 -2.52
CA LEU A 128 -19.01 6.36 -3.86
C LEU A 128 -20.51 6.32 -4.18
N HIS A 129 -21.20 5.23 -3.83
CA HIS A 129 -22.64 5.09 -4.07
C HIS A 129 -23.45 6.12 -3.27
N MET A 130 -23.14 6.30 -1.99
CA MET A 130 -23.77 7.32 -1.15
C MET A 130 -23.58 8.72 -1.70
N ASN A 131 -22.39 9.03 -2.24
CA ASN A 131 -22.02 10.36 -2.73
C ASN A 131 -22.22 10.53 -4.26
N ARG A 132 -22.92 9.62 -4.93
CA ARG A 132 -23.05 9.63 -6.40
C ARG A 132 -23.58 10.95 -6.96
N SER A 133 -24.47 11.63 -6.22
CA SER A 133 -25.09 12.91 -6.57
C SER A 133 -24.08 14.06 -6.69
N ARG A 134 -22.87 13.91 -6.15
CA ARG A 134 -21.79 14.90 -6.22
C ARG A 134 -20.87 14.68 -7.43
N PHE A 135 -20.91 13.50 -8.04
CA PHE A 135 -20.00 13.10 -9.12
C PHE A 135 -20.68 13.08 -10.50
N GLN A 136 -22.01 12.99 -10.56
CA GLN A 136 -22.76 13.10 -11.80
C GLN A 136 -23.43 14.48 -11.88
N PRO A 137 -23.18 15.28 -12.94
CA PRO A 137 -24.04 16.41 -13.25
C PRO A 137 -25.45 15.87 -13.53
N MET A 138 -26.47 16.57 -13.04
CA MET A 138 -27.87 16.28 -13.40
C MET A 138 -28.09 16.40 -14.90
#